data_AF-A0A4Q4UES0-F1
#
_entry.id   AF-A0A4Q4UES0-F1
#
_cell.length_a   1.000
_cell.length_b   1.000
_cell.length_c   1.000
_cell.angle_alpha   90.00
_cell.angle_beta   90.00
_cell.angle_gamma   90.00
#
_symmetry.space_group_name_H-M   'P 1'
#
loop_
_entity.id
_entity.type
_entity.pdbx_description
1 polymer ?
#
loop_
_entity_poly.entity_id
_entity_poly.type
_entity_poly.pdbx_seq_one_letter_code
_entity_poly.pdbx_strand_id
1 'polypeptide(L)'
;MNAHALLTAQGWRGTGHSLHPTSDGNGLAHHILIKRNHGSSGLGSKKDHKAEAWWLNAFDQALKGIDAAGGTMKQTLRGGALEKITSKGAAKYTGSRGLYNSFVRGGVLQGTVDVSAALPTPPDSGVASPAGEEEEVKETKEERRARREAKKSRKEQKRKEKEARRRAAEKVEKKKAKKAERSAGETKEERRARRDARRKRKEEKRRLKAFTG
;
A
#
# COMPACT_ATOMS: atom_id res chain seq x y z
N MET A 1 2.85 -28.66 36.10
CA MET A 1 3.77 -27.95 37.01
C MET A 1 3.11 -26.67 37.50
N ASN A 2 3.11 -26.42 38.81
CA ASN A 2 2.61 -25.16 39.38
C ASN A 2 3.76 -24.14 39.46
N ALA A 3 3.97 -23.39 38.36
CA ALA A 3 5.05 -22.40 38.26
C ALA A 3 4.93 -21.29 39.32
N HIS A 4 3.70 -20.90 39.67
CA HIS A 4 3.46 -19.90 40.71
C HIS A 4 4.03 -20.34 42.06
N ALA A 5 3.77 -21.57 42.48
CA ALA A 5 4.24 -22.11 43.76
C ALA A 5 5.77 -22.19 43.83
N LEU A 6 6.42 -22.56 42.72
CA LEU A 6 7.88 -22.60 42.63
C LEU A 6 8.50 -21.20 42.71
N LEU A 7 7.93 -20.23 42.00
CA LEU A 7 8.41 -18.85 42.05
C LEU A 7 8.22 -18.23 43.43
N THR A 8 7.08 -18.47 44.08
CA THR A 8 6.85 -18.00 45.46
C THR A 8 7.81 -18.66 46.45
N ALA A 9 8.11 -19.96 46.27
CA ALA A 9 9.11 -20.66 47.09
C ALA A 9 10.53 -20.09 46.89
N GLN A 10 10.82 -19.52 45.70
CA GLN A 10 12.08 -18.84 45.39
C GLN A 10 12.11 -17.36 45.84
N GLY A 11 11.09 -16.90 46.57
CA GLY A 11 11.03 -15.54 47.10
C GLY A 11 10.40 -14.51 46.17
N TRP A 12 9.74 -14.93 45.09
CA TRP A 12 8.89 -14.02 44.31
C TRP A 12 7.66 -13.62 45.12
N ARG A 13 7.35 -12.32 45.14
CA ARG A 13 6.29 -11.72 45.95
C ARG A 13 4.87 -12.00 45.44
N GLY A 14 4.75 -12.59 44.25
CA GLY A 14 3.48 -12.95 43.63
C GLY A 14 3.02 -11.97 42.55
N THR A 15 1.77 -12.14 42.12
CA THR A 15 1.20 -11.39 41.00
C THR A 15 1.19 -9.87 41.27
N GLY A 16 1.51 -9.07 40.25
CA GLY A 16 1.62 -7.61 40.36
C GLY A 16 2.99 -7.10 40.78
N HIS A 17 3.90 -7.97 41.20
CA HIS A 17 5.29 -7.62 41.48
C HIS A 17 6.20 -8.11 40.35
N SER A 18 7.26 -7.36 40.10
CA SER A 18 8.27 -7.82 39.15
C SER A 18 9.02 -9.04 39.69
N LEU A 19 9.74 -9.75 38.82
CA LEU A 19 10.64 -10.84 39.25
C LEU A 19 11.89 -10.33 39.99
N HIS A 20 12.03 -9.02 40.17
CA HIS A 20 13.16 -8.43 40.87
C HIS A 20 13.02 -8.64 42.40
N PRO A 21 14.10 -9.00 43.11
CA PRO A 21 14.04 -9.35 44.53
C PRO A 21 13.64 -8.17 45.44
N THR A 22 14.04 -6.95 45.09
CA THR A 22 13.99 -5.79 45.99
C THR A 22 13.19 -4.59 45.48
N SER A 23 12.80 -4.54 44.20
CA SER A 23 12.21 -3.32 43.63
C SER A 23 11.36 -3.59 42.41
N ASP A 24 10.12 -3.12 42.41
CA ASP A 24 9.20 -3.29 41.28
C ASP A 24 9.45 -2.34 40.11
N GLY A 25 10.27 -1.30 40.29
CA GLY A 25 10.60 -0.35 39.24
C GLY A 25 11.56 -0.88 38.17
N ASN A 26 12.31 -1.95 38.46
CA ASN A 26 13.37 -2.45 37.59
C ASN A 26 12.90 -3.58 36.65
N GLY A 27 11.64 -4.01 36.75
CA GLY A 27 11.11 -5.12 35.97
C GLY A 27 9.64 -4.98 35.60
N LEU A 28 9.17 -5.86 34.73
CA LEU A 28 7.78 -5.88 34.30
C LEU A 28 6.92 -6.60 35.33
N ALA A 29 5.94 -5.90 35.90
CA ALA A 29 4.91 -6.48 36.76
C ALA A 29 3.86 -7.28 35.96
N HIS A 30 3.67 -6.91 34.69
CA HIS A 30 2.70 -7.52 33.80
C HIS A 30 3.35 -7.92 32.47
N HIS A 31 2.77 -8.94 31.84
CA HIS A 31 3.21 -9.39 30.53
C HIS A 31 3.04 -8.29 29.47
N ILE A 32 3.90 -8.29 28.47
CA ILE A 32 3.77 -7.38 27.34
C ILE A 32 2.74 -7.97 26.37
N LEU A 33 1.72 -7.20 26.05
CA LEU A 33 0.77 -7.53 25.00
C LEU A 33 1.36 -7.17 23.64
N ILE A 34 1.67 -8.19 22.84
CA ILE A 34 2.17 -8.02 21.48
C ILE A 34 1.01 -8.20 20.51
N LYS A 35 0.69 -7.13 19.77
CA LYS A 35 -0.29 -7.22 18.68
C LYS A 35 0.31 -8.01 17.51
N ARG A 36 -0.22 -9.21 17.27
CA ARG A 36 0.18 -10.04 16.12
C ARG A 36 -0.61 -9.63 14.87
N ASN A 37 0.10 -9.34 13.78
CA ASN A 37 -0.54 -9.07 12.49
C ASN A 37 -0.71 -10.39 11.74
N HIS A 38 -1.93 -10.91 11.73
CA HIS A 38 -2.29 -12.12 11.00
C HIS A 38 -2.65 -11.87 9.53
N GLY A 39 -2.79 -10.61 9.12
CA GLY A 39 -3.12 -10.25 7.74
C GLY A 39 -1.89 -9.86 6.93
N SER A 40 -2.06 -9.80 5.61
CA SER A 40 -1.09 -9.21 4.68
C SER A 40 -1.05 -7.67 4.71
N SER A 41 -1.79 -7.04 5.64
CA SER A 41 -1.86 -5.60 5.75
C SER A 41 -0.52 -5.03 6.23
N GLY A 42 -0.03 -3.99 5.55
CA GLY A 42 1.23 -3.33 5.93
C GLY A 42 1.20 -2.72 7.33
N LEU A 43 2.37 -2.50 7.91
CA LEU A 43 2.52 -1.79 9.18
C LEU A 43 1.89 -0.38 9.06
N GLY A 44 1.07 -0.01 10.05
CA GLY A 44 0.41 1.30 10.10
C GLY A 44 -0.95 1.40 9.39
N SER A 45 -1.49 0.31 8.80
CA SER A 45 -2.87 0.32 8.32
C SER A 45 -3.84 0.31 9.51
N LYS A 46 -4.38 1.48 9.87
CA LYS A 46 -5.50 1.56 10.80
C LYS A 46 -6.71 0.92 10.13
N LYS A 47 -7.29 -0.12 10.77
CA LYS A 47 -8.56 -0.72 10.39
C LYS A 47 -9.72 0.20 10.78
N ASP A 48 -9.66 1.45 10.32
CA ASP A 48 -10.81 2.34 10.42
C ASP A 48 -11.74 2.00 9.25
N HIS A 49 -12.46 0.88 9.36
CA HIS A 49 -13.49 0.48 8.39
C HIS A 49 -14.57 1.57 8.18
N LYS A 50 -14.61 2.57 9.07
CA LYS A 50 -15.43 3.78 8.92
C LYS A 50 -15.05 4.66 7.71
N ALA A 51 -13.82 4.55 7.20
CA ALA A 51 -13.41 5.22 5.96
C ALA A 51 -13.81 4.44 4.69
N GLU A 52 -14.16 3.16 4.81
CA GLU A 52 -14.37 2.26 3.66
C GLU A 52 -15.76 2.40 3.02
N ALA A 53 -16.69 3.09 3.69
CA ALA A 53 -18.06 3.23 3.25
C ALA A 53 -18.36 4.59 2.58
N TRP A 54 -17.36 5.27 2.02
CA TRP A 54 -17.59 6.54 1.31
C TRP A 54 -18.60 6.40 0.16
N TRP A 55 -18.68 5.20 -0.44
CA TRP A 55 -19.65 4.85 -1.48
C TRP A 55 -21.06 4.60 -0.91
N LEU A 56 -21.20 4.06 0.30
CA LEU A 56 -22.49 3.90 0.99
C LEU A 56 -23.10 5.27 1.31
N ASN A 57 -22.29 6.21 1.80
CA ASN A 57 -22.74 7.58 2.03
C ASN A 57 -23.07 8.30 0.71
N ALA A 58 -22.32 8.03 -0.36
CA ALA A 58 -22.61 8.56 -1.69
C ALA A 58 -23.91 7.98 -2.28
N PHE A 59 -24.20 6.71 -1.98
CA PHE A 59 -25.41 6.00 -2.43
C PHE A 59 -26.64 6.46 -1.65
N ASP A 60 -26.54 6.61 -0.34
CA ASP A 60 -27.60 7.17 0.51
C ASP A 60 -27.96 8.61 0.10
N GLN A 61 -26.95 9.43 -0.26
CA GLN A 61 -27.19 10.76 -0.84
C GLN A 61 -27.90 10.72 -2.20
N ALA A 62 -27.64 9.70 -3.02
CA ALA A 62 -28.31 9.53 -4.30
C ALA A 62 -29.79 9.13 -4.10
N LEU A 63 -30.07 8.23 -3.14
CA LEU A 63 -31.43 7.80 -2.81
C LEU A 63 -32.29 8.94 -2.24
N LYS A 64 -31.72 9.78 -1.37
CA LYS A 64 -32.41 10.97 -0.83
C LYS A 64 -32.82 11.99 -1.90
N GLY A 65 -32.21 11.93 -3.08
CA GLY A 65 -32.54 12.80 -4.22
C GLY A 65 -33.57 12.23 -5.18
N ILE A 66 -34.15 11.06 -4.90
CA ILE A 66 -35.15 10.40 -5.75
C ILE A 66 -36.51 10.64 -5.10
N ASP A 67 -37.29 11.55 -5.69
CA ASP A 67 -38.68 11.74 -5.31
C ASP A 67 -39.55 10.79 -6.16
N ALA A 68 -40.24 9.86 -5.51
CA ALA A 68 -41.05 8.82 -6.14
C ALA A 68 -42.55 9.11 -6.09
N ALA A 69 -42.97 10.25 -5.53
CA ALA A 69 -44.38 10.56 -5.28
C ALA A 69 -45.23 10.70 -6.57
N GLY A 70 -44.62 10.85 -7.74
CA GLY A 70 -45.31 11.19 -8.99
C GLY A 70 -45.19 10.18 -10.14
N GLY A 71 -44.89 8.90 -9.87
CA GLY A 71 -44.82 7.84 -10.90
C GLY A 71 -43.73 8.01 -11.97
N THR A 72 -42.99 9.12 -11.94
CA THR A 72 -41.84 9.41 -12.80
C THR A 72 -40.63 9.70 -11.91
N MET A 73 -39.59 8.90 -12.06
CA MET A 73 -38.37 8.98 -11.25
C MET A 73 -37.57 10.21 -11.67
N LYS A 74 -37.71 11.33 -10.94
CA LYS A 74 -36.95 12.56 -11.18
C LYS A 74 -35.90 12.73 -10.10
N GLN A 75 -34.62 12.69 -10.48
CA GLN A 75 -33.52 12.97 -9.57
C GLN A 75 -33.42 14.48 -9.34
N THR A 76 -33.77 14.94 -8.14
CA THR A 76 -33.81 16.38 -7.79
C THR A 76 -32.45 16.91 -7.35
N LEU A 77 -31.57 16.06 -6.82
CA LEU A 77 -30.21 16.42 -6.41
C LEU A 77 -29.21 16.19 -7.55
N ARG A 78 -28.76 17.29 -8.15
CA ARG A 78 -27.67 17.36 -9.14
C ARG A 78 -26.38 17.81 -8.44
N GLY A 79 -25.40 16.92 -8.30
CA GLY A 79 -24.07 17.21 -7.74
C GLY A 79 -23.50 16.21 -6.72
N GLY A 80 -24.16 15.06 -6.53
CA GLY A 80 -23.74 14.03 -5.56
C GLY A 80 -22.38 13.40 -5.86
N ALA A 81 -21.76 12.77 -4.85
CA ALA A 81 -20.47 12.10 -5.01
C ALA A 81 -20.49 10.99 -6.10
N LEU A 82 -21.65 10.35 -6.31
CA LEU A 82 -21.87 9.36 -7.36
C LEU A 82 -21.90 9.98 -8.77
N GLU A 83 -22.57 11.13 -8.94
CA GLU A 83 -22.64 11.85 -10.22
C GLU A 83 -21.25 12.35 -10.67
N LYS A 84 -20.39 12.73 -9.72
CA LYS A 84 -18.99 13.10 -10.01
C LYS A 84 -18.16 11.93 -10.57
N ILE A 85 -18.56 10.69 -10.31
CA ILE A 85 -17.90 9.48 -10.80
C ILE A 85 -18.48 9.05 -12.16
N THR A 86 -19.80 9.20 -12.35
CA THR A 86 -20.48 8.83 -13.60
C THR A 86 -20.41 9.92 -14.67
N SER A 87 -20.10 11.17 -14.29
CA SER A 87 -19.90 12.26 -15.24
C SER A 87 -18.80 11.93 -16.25
N LYS A 88 -19.09 12.14 -17.52
CA LYS A 88 -18.23 11.87 -18.68
C LYS A 88 -16.94 12.71 -18.54
N GLY A 89 -15.87 12.11 -17.99
CA GLY A 89 -14.62 12.82 -17.66
C GLY A 89 -13.97 12.41 -16.33
N ALA A 90 -14.56 11.50 -15.56
CA ALA A 90 -14.00 10.99 -14.29
C ALA A 90 -12.77 10.06 -14.45
N ALA A 91 -11.81 10.42 -15.30
CA ALA A 91 -10.57 9.69 -15.56
C ALA A 91 -9.72 9.43 -14.28
N LYS A 92 -10.01 10.17 -13.20
CA LYS A 92 -9.42 9.97 -11.87
C LYS A 92 -9.90 8.69 -11.18
N TYR A 93 -11.09 8.18 -11.53
CA TYR A 93 -11.72 7.02 -10.88
C TYR A 93 -11.94 5.82 -11.82
N THR A 94 -11.98 6.04 -13.14
CA THR A 94 -12.31 4.98 -14.13
C THR A 94 -11.21 4.69 -15.17
N GLY A 95 -10.09 5.44 -15.18
CA GLY A 95 -9.00 5.26 -16.14
C GLY A 95 -7.77 4.54 -15.58
N SER A 96 -6.62 4.63 -16.27
CA SER A 96 -5.28 4.08 -15.91
C SER A 96 -4.72 4.55 -14.54
N ARG A 97 -5.51 5.29 -13.75
CA ARG A 97 -5.26 5.74 -12.36
C ARG A 97 -6.37 5.34 -11.38
N GLY A 98 -7.32 4.51 -11.80
CA GLY A 98 -8.50 4.08 -11.06
C GLY A 98 -8.23 2.94 -10.08
N LEU A 99 -9.30 2.44 -9.45
CA LEU A 99 -9.32 1.50 -8.31
C LEU A 99 -8.30 0.34 -8.37
N TYR A 100 -7.95 -0.13 -9.56
CA TYR A 100 -7.05 -1.27 -9.77
C TYR A 100 -5.55 -0.95 -9.65
N ASN A 101 -5.16 0.31 -9.45
CA ASN A 101 -3.74 0.69 -9.35
C ASN A 101 -3.08 0.33 -8.00
N SER A 102 -3.88 -0.11 -7.01
CA SER A 102 -3.40 -0.52 -5.68
C SER A 102 -2.99 -2.00 -5.63
N PHE A 103 -3.32 -2.79 -6.65
CA PHE A 103 -2.94 -4.20 -6.70
C PHE A 103 -1.57 -4.34 -7.37
N VAL A 104 -0.53 -4.51 -6.57
CA VAL A 104 0.78 -4.96 -7.06
C VAL A 104 0.77 -6.48 -7.08
N ARG A 105 1.12 -7.10 -8.21
CA ARG A 105 1.34 -8.55 -8.27
C ARG A 105 2.49 -8.90 -7.31
N GLY A 106 2.14 -9.48 -6.16
CA GLY A 106 3.12 -9.96 -5.19
C GLY A 106 4.01 -11.02 -5.82
N GLY A 107 5.32 -10.91 -5.64
CA GLY A 107 6.25 -11.96 -6.05
C GLY A 107 5.96 -13.25 -5.25
N VAL A 108 6.20 -14.40 -5.87
CA VAL A 108 6.10 -15.68 -5.18
C VAL A 108 7.29 -15.82 -4.22
N LEU A 109 7.04 -16.23 -2.98
CA LEU A 109 8.11 -16.51 -2.02
C LEU A 109 8.89 -17.73 -2.55
N GLN A 110 10.12 -17.52 -2.98
CA GLN A 110 11.00 -18.62 -3.40
C GLN A 110 11.38 -19.42 -2.16
N GLY A 111 10.88 -20.66 -2.06
CA GLY A 111 11.22 -21.57 -0.97
C GLY A 111 12.73 -21.82 -0.94
N THR A 112 13.30 -21.94 0.26
CA THR A 112 14.72 -22.24 0.50
C THR A 112 15.04 -23.73 0.42
N VAL A 113 14.17 -24.53 -0.20
CA VAL A 113 14.44 -25.96 -0.42
C VAL A 113 15.10 -26.08 -1.78
N ASP A 114 16.40 -26.39 -1.77
CA ASP A 114 17.12 -26.76 -2.98
C ASP A 114 16.52 -28.04 -3.54
N VAL A 115 15.78 -27.94 -4.64
CA VAL A 115 15.25 -29.08 -5.42
C VAL A 115 16.38 -29.73 -6.24
N SER A 116 17.58 -29.85 -5.67
CA SER A 116 18.71 -30.57 -6.25
C SER A 116 19.13 -31.79 -5.43
N ALA A 117 18.41 -32.11 -4.35
CA ALA A 117 18.54 -33.40 -3.69
C ALA A 117 17.37 -34.27 -4.13
N ALA A 118 17.64 -35.12 -5.12
CA ALA A 118 16.78 -36.23 -5.49
C ALA A 118 16.50 -37.08 -4.24
N LEU A 119 15.29 -36.97 -3.70
CA LEU A 119 14.74 -37.92 -2.74
C LEU A 119 13.70 -38.77 -3.48
N PRO A 120 13.73 -40.10 -3.31
CA PRO A 120 12.81 -41.00 -3.98
C PRO A 120 11.38 -40.74 -3.47
N THR A 121 10.51 -40.34 -4.38
CA THR A 121 9.07 -40.22 -4.15
C THR A 121 8.49 -41.60 -3.85
N PRO A 122 7.76 -41.82 -2.73
CA PRO A 122 6.98 -43.06 -2.54
C PRO A 122 5.73 -43.06 -3.44
N PRO A 123 5.30 -44.23 -3.94
CA PRO A 123 4.17 -44.36 -4.86
C PRO A 123 2.81 -44.35 -4.14
N ASP A 124 1.78 -43.97 -4.89
CA ASP A 124 0.34 -44.22 -4.71
C ASP A 124 -0.47 -43.48 -3.63
N SER A 125 -1.26 -42.51 -4.09
CA SER A 125 -2.73 -42.65 -4.06
C SER A 125 -3.34 -41.79 -5.19
N GLY A 126 -3.98 -42.45 -6.14
CA GLY A 126 -4.22 -41.92 -7.48
C GLY A 126 -5.43 -41.00 -7.66
N VAL A 127 -5.36 -40.19 -8.72
CA VAL A 127 -6.47 -39.87 -9.63
C VAL A 127 -5.89 -39.76 -11.05
N ALA A 128 -6.60 -40.35 -11.99
CA ALA A 128 -6.22 -40.75 -13.34
C ALA A 128 -5.64 -39.67 -14.30
N SER A 129 -4.68 -40.16 -15.12
CA SER A 129 -4.26 -39.83 -16.52
C SER A 129 -5.24 -39.08 -17.46
N PRO A 130 -4.81 -38.52 -18.62
CA PRO A 130 -3.68 -39.01 -19.44
C PRO A 130 -2.67 -37.99 -20.00
N ALA A 131 -1.44 -38.50 -20.11
CA ALA A 131 -0.49 -38.39 -21.22
C ALA A 131 -0.47 -37.09 -22.06
N GLY A 132 0.56 -36.29 -21.83
CA GLY A 132 1.21 -35.48 -22.86
C GLY A 132 2.71 -35.75 -22.76
N GLU A 133 3.25 -36.51 -23.71
CA GLU A 133 4.68 -36.75 -23.88
C GLU A 133 5.37 -35.41 -24.15
N GLU A 134 6.27 -34.97 -23.27
CA GLU A 134 7.19 -33.86 -23.58
C GLU A 134 8.53 -34.45 -23.99
N GLU A 135 8.74 -34.52 -25.30
CA GLU A 135 10.03 -34.75 -25.94
C GLU A 135 11.08 -33.75 -25.43
N GLU A 136 12.24 -34.26 -25.02
CA GLU A 136 13.44 -33.45 -24.83
C GLU A 136 13.93 -32.89 -26.18
N VAL A 137 13.47 -31.70 -26.54
CA VAL A 137 13.99 -30.97 -27.71
C VAL A 137 15.37 -30.39 -27.36
N LYS A 138 16.42 -30.94 -27.99
CA LYS A 138 17.79 -30.42 -27.94
C LYS A 138 17.85 -29.04 -28.61
N GLU A 139 17.84 -27.96 -27.82
CA GLU A 139 18.00 -26.57 -28.29
C GLU A 139 19.27 -26.43 -29.15
N THR A 140 19.13 -25.84 -30.35
CA THR A 140 20.24 -25.60 -31.27
C THR A 140 21.11 -24.41 -30.83
N LYS A 141 22.38 -24.40 -31.24
CA LYS A 141 23.41 -23.42 -30.81
C LYS A 141 23.03 -21.96 -31.10
N GLU A 142 22.14 -21.69 -32.05
CA GLU A 142 21.64 -20.36 -32.39
C GLU A 142 20.58 -19.85 -31.42
N GLU A 143 19.68 -20.72 -30.96
CA GLU A 143 18.64 -20.38 -29.98
C GLU A 143 19.25 -19.98 -28.63
N ARG A 144 20.34 -20.66 -28.25
CA ARG A 144 21.14 -20.33 -27.07
C ARG A 144 21.83 -18.96 -27.17
N ARG A 145 22.18 -18.50 -28.38
CA ARG A 145 22.78 -17.17 -28.61
C ARG A 145 21.72 -16.07 -28.56
N ALA A 146 20.57 -16.27 -29.21
CA ALA A 146 19.43 -15.34 -29.16
C ALA A 146 18.93 -15.13 -27.72
N ARG A 147 18.84 -16.20 -26.92
CA ARG A 147 18.46 -16.13 -25.50
C ARG A 147 19.47 -15.33 -24.65
N ARG A 148 20.76 -15.42 -24.97
CA ARG A 148 21.82 -14.66 -24.27
C ARG A 148 21.78 -13.17 -24.62
N GLU A 149 21.49 -12.82 -25.86
CA GLU A 149 21.38 -11.42 -26.29
C GLU A 149 20.12 -10.76 -25.73
N ALA A 150 18.97 -11.46 -25.75
CA ALA A 150 17.74 -11.00 -25.10
C ALA A 150 17.92 -10.80 -23.58
N LYS A 151 18.71 -11.66 -22.92
CA LYS A 151 19.04 -11.52 -21.50
C LYS A 151 19.94 -10.30 -21.24
N LYS A 152 20.88 -10.00 -22.14
CA LYS A 152 21.76 -8.82 -22.04
C LYS A 152 21.00 -7.52 -22.25
N SER A 153 20.15 -7.42 -23.28
CA SER A 153 19.35 -6.23 -23.56
C SER A 153 18.36 -5.91 -22.43
N ARG A 154 17.70 -6.94 -21.88
CA ARG A 154 16.82 -6.80 -20.71
C ARG A 154 17.56 -6.33 -19.45
N LYS A 155 18.79 -6.80 -19.24
CA LYS A 155 19.64 -6.38 -18.10
C LYS A 155 20.07 -4.92 -18.25
N GLU A 156 20.36 -4.47 -19.46
CA GLU A 156 20.74 -3.09 -19.74
C GLU A 156 19.56 -2.12 -19.59
N GLN A 157 18.38 -2.47 -20.11
CA GLN A 157 17.16 -1.69 -19.90
C GLN A 157 16.84 -1.54 -18.40
N LYS A 158 16.92 -2.62 -17.63
CA LYS A 158 16.70 -2.59 -16.18
C LYS A 158 17.72 -1.70 -15.44
N ARG A 159 18.96 -1.61 -15.94
CA ARG A 159 19.98 -0.69 -15.39
C ARG A 159 19.65 0.76 -15.69
N LYS A 160 19.28 1.08 -16.94
CA LYS A 160 18.87 2.44 -17.35
C LYS A 160 17.64 2.91 -16.58
N GLU A 161 16.65 2.04 -16.38
CA GLU A 161 15.45 2.35 -15.58
C GLU A 161 15.78 2.60 -14.10
N LYS A 162 16.64 1.76 -13.50
CA LYS A 162 17.08 1.92 -12.11
C LYS A 162 17.85 3.23 -11.91
N GLU A 163 18.68 3.61 -12.87
CA GLU A 163 19.41 4.88 -12.83
C GLU A 163 18.48 6.09 -12.98
N ALA A 164 17.54 6.04 -13.92
CA ALA A 164 16.52 7.08 -14.09
C ALA A 164 15.69 7.28 -12.80
N ARG A 165 15.30 6.18 -12.16
CA ARG A 165 14.58 6.21 -10.88
C ARG A 165 15.44 6.80 -9.76
N ARG A 166 16.73 6.49 -9.69
CA ARG A 166 17.65 7.07 -8.69
C ARG A 166 17.80 8.58 -8.88
N ARG A 167 18.03 9.03 -10.13
CA ARG A 167 18.11 10.46 -10.47
C ARG A 167 16.79 11.20 -10.17
N ALA A 168 15.64 10.56 -10.37
CA ALA A 168 14.35 11.14 -10.02
C ALA A 168 14.16 11.27 -8.50
N ALA A 169 14.54 10.25 -7.73
CA ALA A 169 14.48 10.28 -6.27
C ALA A 169 15.38 11.37 -5.68
N GLU A 170 16.60 11.51 -6.18
CA GLU A 170 17.56 12.53 -5.75
C GLU A 170 17.04 13.96 -6.02
N LYS A 171 16.41 14.20 -7.18
CA LYS A 171 15.77 15.48 -7.49
C LYS A 171 14.61 15.79 -6.54
N VAL A 172 13.87 14.79 -6.08
CA VAL A 172 12.78 14.96 -5.12
C VAL A 172 13.34 15.29 -3.74
N GLU A 173 14.37 14.58 -3.29
CA GLU A 173 15.01 14.84 -2.00
C GLU A 173 15.68 16.22 -1.95
N LYS A 174 16.39 16.63 -3.01
CA LYS A 174 16.96 17.99 -3.10
C LYS A 174 15.89 19.09 -3.06
N LYS A 175 14.72 18.85 -3.66
CA LYS A 175 13.56 19.77 -3.57
C LYS A 175 12.94 19.81 -2.18
N LYS A 176 12.89 18.67 -1.47
CA LYS A 176 12.41 18.60 -0.09
C LYS A 176 13.38 19.30 0.86
N ALA A 177 14.69 19.04 0.74
CA ALA A 177 15.72 19.70 1.54
C ALA A 177 15.67 21.23 1.38
N LYS A 178 15.66 21.74 0.14
CA LYS A 178 15.52 23.19 -0.13
C LYS A 178 14.20 23.78 0.39
N LYS A 179 13.13 22.99 0.43
CA LYS A 179 11.84 23.43 0.99
C LYS A 179 11.88 23.43 2.52
N ALA A 180 12.54 22.45 3.14
CA ALA A 180 12.71 22.34 4.58
C ALA A 180 13.59 23.47 5.10
N GLU A 181 14.73 23.74 4.46
CA GLU A 181 15.63 24.87 4.74
C GLU A 181 14.88 26.21 4.68
N ARG A 182 14.09 26.44 3.62
CA ARG A 182 13.24 27.64 3.48
C ARG A 182 12.13 27.75 4.54
N SER A 183 11.75 26.64 5.18
CA SER A 183 10.71 26.63 6.22
C SER A 183 11.25 26.57 7.64
N ALA A 184 12.56 26.33 7.81
CA ALA A 184 13.20 26.19 9.12
C ALA A 184 13.49 27.57 9.78
N GLY A 185 13.57 28.64 8.98
CA GLY A 185 13.74 30.02 9.47
C GLY A 185 12.50 30.92 9.32
N GLU A 186 11.43 30.47 8.65
CA GLU A 186 10.22 31.28 8.46
C GLU A 186 9.38 31.29 9.75
N THR A 187 9.14 32.48 10.31
CA THR A 187 8.21 32.64 11.42
C THR A 187 6.77 32.31 10.98
N LYS A 188 5.89 31.98 11.94
CA LYS A 188 4.49 31.59 11.67
C LYS A 188 3.73 32.66 10.86
N GLU A 189 4.11 33.92 10.99
CA GLU A 189 3.53 35.05 10.28
C GLU A 189 4.01 35.15 8.83
N GLU A 190 5.31 34.99 8.55
CA GLU A 190 5.84 34.94 7.19
C GLU A 190 5.24 33.78 6.38
N ARG A 191 5.03 32.63 7.04
CA ARG A 191 4.37 31.47 6.42
C ARG A 191 2.92 31.76 6.02
N ARG A 192 2.19 32.58 6.80
CA ARG A 192 0.83 33.03 6.47
C ARG A 192 0.86 34.03 5.32
N ALA A 193 1.70 35.06 5.40
CA ALA A 193 1.87 36.06 4.35
C ALA A 193 2.20 35.43 2.99
N ARG A 194 3.10 34.44 2.96
CA ARG A 194 3.44 33.69 1.74
C ARG A 194 2.28 32.87 1.19
N ARG A 195 1.45 32.28 2.05
CA ARG A 195 0.28 31.51 1.62
C ARG A 195 -0.77 32.43 1.00
N ASP A 196 -0.97 33.60 1.57
CA ASP A 196 -1.95 34.58 1.09
C ASP A 196 -1.47 35.28 -0.19
N ALA A 197 -0.18 35.63 -0.30
CA ALA A 197 0.40 36.09 -1.56
C ALA A 197 0.25 35.06 -2.69
N ARG A 198 0.43 33.76 -2.38
CA ARG A 198 0.22 32.68 -3.36
C ARG A 198 -1.25 32.52 -3.77
N ARG A 199 -2.20 32.77 -2.86
CA ARG A 199 -3.65 32.77 -3.17
C ARG A 199 -4.00 33.93 -4.08
N LYS A 200 -3.58 35.14 -3.72
CA LYS A 200 -3.78 36.36 -4.53
C LYS A 200 -3.24 36.20 -5.95
N ARG A 201 -2.00 35.73 -6.11
CA ARG A 201 -1.41 35.46 -7.45
C ARG A 201 -2.17 34.42 -8.27
N LYS A 202 -2.76 33.41 -7.61
CA LYS A 202 -3.57 32.40 -8.32
C LYS A 202 -4.92 32.96 -8.75
N GLU A 203 -5.56 33.76 -7.91
CA GLU A 203 -6.83 34.42 -8.23
C GLU A 203 -6.65 35.45 -9.35
N GLU A 204 -5.59 36.24 -9.30
CA GLU A 204 -5.23 37.18 -10.36
C GLU A 204 -4.99 36.46 -11.69
N LYS A 205 -4.24 35.34 -11.70
CA LYS A 205 -4.09 34.49 -12.89
C LYS A 205 -5.42 33.91 -13.39
N ARG A 206 -6.35 33.55 -12.49
CA ARG A 206 -7.69 33.07 -12.88
C ARG A 206 -8.54 34.19 -13.46
N ARG A 207 -8.45 35.41 -12.90
CA ARG A 207 -9.13 36.60 -13.41
C ARG A 207 -8.61 37.02 -14.78
N LEU A 208 -7.28 37.10 -14.95
CA LEU A 208 -6.65 37.35 -16.24
C LEU A 208 -7.07 36.32 -17.28
N LYS A 209 -7.04 35.02 -16.91
CA LYS A 209 -7.45 33.94 -17.82
C LYS A 209 -8.94 33.97 -18.17
N ALA A 210 -9.79 34.48 -17.28
CA ALA A 210 -11.22 34.67 -17.52
C ALA A 210 -11.54 35.96 -18.28
N PHE A 211 -10.59 36.89 -18.38
CA PHE A 211 -10.73 38.13 -19.17
C PHE A 211 -10.19 37.97 -20.59
N THR A 212 -9.22 37.07 -20.79
CA THR A 212 -8.58 36.80 -22.09
C THR A 212 -9.18 35.61 -22.84
N GLY A 213 -10.29 35.03 -22.39
CA GLY A 213 -10.97 33.92 -23.03
C GLY A 213 -12.47 34.15 -23.03
#